data_AF-A0A2T3ZF96-F1
#
_entry.id   AF-A0A2T3ZF96-F1
#
_cell.length_a   1.000
_cell.length_b   1.000
_cell.length_c   1.000
_cell.angle_alpha   90.00
_cell.angle_beta   90.00
_cell.angle_gamma   90.00
#
_symmetry.space_group_name_H-M   'P 1'
#
loop_
_entity.id
_entity.type
_entity.pdbx_description
1 polymer ?
#
loop_
_entity_poly.entity_id
_entity_poly.type
_entity_poly.pdbx_seq_one_letter_code
_entity_poly.pdbx_strand_id
1 'polypeptide(L)'
;MGHLQNLIAWATAQGVVIDAIQPSKIPGRGTGILATRNIKAEEEVLKVPPGALRCLESIPSSIRERLPSHTTIQALLAADLALDKSANAVPWKAVLPKMSDFEVGMPMMWPKALKDLLPLEPRNLLLKREKTFQDDWNDFNKAFPDVPYDEYTYAWLVVNTRTFYNESPETLKYPWEDRLALIPVADLFNHADAGCKVYYSPEGYHIIADRDYEKGEELFISYSTHSNDYNLLEYGFIPDENPSDDVYIDDVIFPKLGESQKAELEKRDLLGEYPLGEATEEFHRTQAVLRLLSGTVKEFDRFLNGEEHGQVVQNRVDTYLLKVLDEFLSDVVTKRLQEVDALKVGLEEQRALLAKRWTQIEEIINRKIGSYRERQMDTLE
;
A
#
# COMPACT_ATOMS: atom_id res chain seq x y z
N MET A 1 -6.05 34.63 -0.42
CA MET A 1 -4.83 33.83 -0.21
C MET A 1 -5.20 32.38 -0.50
N GLY A 2 -4.45 31.65 -1.32
CA GLY A 2 -4.82 30.27 -1.72
C GLY A 2 -4.67 29.26 -0.58
N HIS A 3 -5.36 28.12 -0.64
CA HIS A 3 -5.32 27.09 0.41
C HIS A 3 -3.89 26.65 0.80
N LEU A 4 -3.01 26.46 -0.21
CA LEU A 4 -1.62 26.07 0.02
C LEU A 4 -0.80 27.15 0.75
N GLN A 5 -1.06 28.42 0.48
CA GLN A 5 -0.39 29.53 1.19
C GLN A 5 -0.90 29.66 2.64
N ASN A 6 -2.18 29.41 2.87
CA ASN A 6 -2.76 29.36 4.21
C ASN A 6 -2.17 28.21 5.03
N LEU A 7 -1.96 27.04 4.42
CA LEU A 7 -1.28 25.91 5.04
C LEU A 7 0.11 26.31 5.52
N ILE A 8 0.93 26.95 4.67
CA ILE A 8 2.31 27.31 5.04
C ILE A 8 2.31 28.30 6.20
N ALA A 9 1.50 29.34 6.15
CA ALA A 9 1.39 30.30 7.25
C ALA A 9 0.96 29.63 8.56
N TRP A 10 0.00 28.70 8.48
CA TRP A 10 -0.47 27.92 9.62
C TRP A 10 0.63 26.99 10.16
N ALA A 11 1.32 26.25 9.30
CA ALA A 11 2.38 25.31 9.68
C ALA A 11 3.54 26.05 10.36
N THR A 12 3.98 27.18 9.81
CA THR A 12 5.00 28.02 10.45
C THR A 12 4.56 28.52 11.83
N ALA A 13 3.28 28.86 12.02
CA ALA A 13 2.75 29.22 13.33
C ALA A 13 2.71 28.06 14.34
N GLN A 14 2.69 26.80 13.87
CA GLN A 14 2.87 25.59 14.69
C GLN A 14 4.36 25.25 14.94
N GLY A 15 5.29 26.06 14.45
CA GLY A 15 6.73 25.84 14.59
C GLY A 15 7.35 24.92 13.53
N VAL A 16 6.60 24.58 12.46
CA VAL A 16 7.15 23.83 11.32
C VAL A 16 8.15 24.71 10.58
N VAL A 17 9.37 24.20 10.39
CA VAL A 17 10.42 24.85 9.60
C VAL A 17 10.35 24.28 8.19
N ILE A 18 10.16 25.17 7.22
CA ILE A 18 10.03 24.84 5.80
C ILE A 18 11.10 25.65 5.09
N ASP A 19 12.11 24.98 4.54
CA ASP A 19 13.17 25.65 3.79
C ASP A 19 13.24 25.11 2.36
N ALA A 20 13.46 26.04 1.42
CA ALA A 20 13.66 25.75 0.01
C ALA A 20 12.53 25.01 -0.71
N ILE A 21 11.41 24.67 -0.06
CA ILE A 21 10.31 23.89 -0.65
C ILE A 21 8.97 24.63 -0.56
N GLN A 22 8.04 24.27 -1.45
CA GLN A 22 6.66 24.73 -1.38
C GLN A 22 5.68 23.67 -1.91
N PRO A 23 4.48 23.56 -1.34
CA PRO A 23 3.43 22.72 -1.91
C PRO A 23 2.87 23.35 -3.18
N SER A 24 2.62 22.52 -4.18
CA SER A 24 2.09 22.90 -5.49
C SER A 24 1.10 21.87 -6.00
N LYS A 25 0.22 22.27 -6.93
CA LYS A 25 -0.63 21.32 -7.65
C LYS A 25 0.16 20.69 -8.79
N ILE A 26 0.20 19.37 -8.79
CA ILE A 26 0.91 18.55 -9.76
C ILE A 26 -0.14 17.86 -10.65
N PRO A 27 -0.17 18.14 -11.96
CA PRO A 27 -1.10 17.48 -12.87
C PRO A 27 -1.02 15.95 -12.76
N GLY A 28 -2.17 15.30 -12.56
CA GLY A 28 -2.29 13.85 -12.42
C GLY A 28 -1.83 13.26 -11.07
N ARG A 29 -1.22 14.06 -10.17
CA ARG A 29 -0.67 13.58 -8.88
C ARG A 29 -1.12 14.40 -7.67
N GLY A 30 -2.15 15.23 -7.84
CA GLY A 30 -2.74 15.99 -6.74
C GLY A 30 -1.85 17.14 -6.24
N THR A 31 -1.52 17.14 -4.96
CA THR A 31 -0.60 18.13 -4.35
C THR A 31 0.75 17.45 -4.15
N GLY A 32 1.84 18.10 -4.55
CA GLY A 32 3.21 17.66 -4.33
C GLY A 32 4.08 18.80 -3.80
N ILE A 33 5.36 18.51 -3.54
CA ILE A 33 6.31 19.48 -2.97
C ILE A 33 7.37 19.83 -4.02
N LEU A 34 7.51 21.11 -4.35
CA LEU A 34 8.49 21.60 -5.32
C LEU A 34 9.60 22.41 -4.66
N ALA A 35 10.81 22.28 -5.19
CA ALA A 35 11.94 23.12 -4.87
C ALA A 35 11.70 24.57 -5.33
N THR A 36 11.94 25.54 -4.46
CA THR A 36 11.83 26.99 -4.72
C THR A 36 13.14 27.63 -5.14
N ARG A 37 14.26 26.94 -4.84
CA ARG A 37 15.64 27.23 -5.23
C ARG A 37 16.36 25.90 -5.47
N ASN A 38 17.62 25.95 -5.91
CA ASN A 38 18.44 24.74 -5.93
C ASN A 38 18.72 24.29 -4.49
N ILE A 39 18.68 22.98 -4.26
CA ILE A 39 18.89 22.33 -2.96
C ILE A 39 20.04 21.35 -3.12
N LYS A 40 20.98 21.32 -2.18
CA LYS A 40 22.05 20.33 -2.14
C LYS A 40 21.65 19.08 -1.35
N ALA A 41 22.24 17.96 -1.73
CA ALA A 41 22.17 16.74 -0.94
C ALA A 41 22.51 17.03 0.54
N GLU A 42 21.81 16.37 1.45
CA GLU A 42 21.90 16.53 2.90
C GLU A 42 21.37 17.87 3.47
N GLU A 43 20.80 18.77 2.65
CA GLU A 43 20.04 19.92 3.18
C GLU A 43 18.71 19.45 3.81
N GLU A 44 18.43 19.92 5.03
CA GLU A 44 17.13 19.72 5.69
C GLU A 44 16.09 20.66 5.08
N VAL A 45 15.05 20.09 4.47
CA VAL A 45 14.00 20.85 3.75
C VAL A 45 12.73 21.00 4.57
N LEU A 46 12.47 20.08 5.50
CA LEU A 46 11.33 20.14 6.40
C LEU A 46 11.73 19.64 7.79
N LYS A 47 11.36 20.41 8.82
CA LYS A 47 11.35 19.96 10.22
C LYS A 47 10.00 20.24 10.86
N VAL A 48 9.37 19.19 11.39
CA VAL A 48 8.05 19.26 12.03
C VAL A 48 8.21 18.93 13.53
N PRO A 49 8.01 19.90 14.44
CA PRO A 49 8.22 19.67 15.88
C PRO A 49 7.12 18.77 16.46
N PRO A 50 7.37 18.04 17.58
CA PRO A 50 6.41 17.09 18.16
C PRO A 50 5.03 17.68 18.43
N GLY A 51 4.95 18.96 18.81
CA GLY A 51 3.68 19.65 19.09
C GLY A 51 2.79 19.90 17.87
N ALA A 52 3.32 19.72 16.64
CA ALA A 52 2.57 19.85 15.40
C ALA A 52 2.06 18.50 14.84
N LEU A 53 2.50 17.38 15.41
CA LEU A 53 2.06 16.04 15.01
C LEU A 53 0.65 15.79 15.55
N ARG A 54 -0.16 15.04 14.79
CA ARG A 54 -1.32 14.36 15.34
C ARG A 54 -1.00 12.89 15.53
N CYS A 55 -0.76 12.50 16.76
CA CYS A 55 -0.38 11.16 17.21
C CYS A 55 -1.20 10.75 18.44
N LEU A 56 -1.04 9.51 18.91
CA LEU A 56 -1.77 8.97 20.08
C LEU A 56 -1.79 9.91 21.30
N GLU A 57 -0.67 10.58 21.58
CA GLU A 57 -0.50 11.49 22.71
C GLU A 57 -1.27 12.80 22.54
N SER A 58 -1.45 13.25 21.30
CA SER A 58 -2.19 14.48 20.97
C SER A 58 -3.71 14.31 21.05
N ILE A 59 -4.21 13.07 21.03
CA ILE A 59 -5.64 12.80 21.00
C ILE A 59 -6.26 13.10 22.38
N PRO A 60 -7.32 13.93 22.46
CA PRO A 60 -8.01 14.24 23.71
C PRO A 60 -8.45 12.98 24.47
N SER A 61 -8.27 12.98 25.80
CA SER A 61 -8.73 11.87 26.66
C SER A 61 -10.23 11.63 26.54
N SER A 62 -11.02 12.69 26.33
CA SER A 62 -12.47 12.60 26.07
C SER A 62 -12.85 11.77 24.84
N ILE A 63 -11.90 11.56 23.90
CA ILE A 63 -12.08 10.67 22.75
C ILE A 63 -11.54 9.29 23.10
N ARG A 64 -10.29 9.19 23.56
CA ARG A 64 -9.62 7.92 23.86
C ARG A 64 -10.36 7.07 24.90
N GLU A 65 -10.88 7.69 25.96
CA GLU A 65 -11.58 6.99 27.05
C GLU A 65 -13.02 6.59 26.67
N ARG A 66 -13.57 7.14 25.58
CA ARG A 66 -14.94 6.85 25.13
C ARG A 66 -15.00 5.65 24.18
N LEU A 67 -13.88 5.35 23.53
CA LEU A 67 -13.73 4.21 22.62
C LEU A 67 -13.23 2.97 23.39
N PRO A 68 -13.47 1.76 22.89
CA PRO A 68 -12.99 0.54 23.53
C PRO A 68 -11.47 0.52 23.73
N SER A 69 -10.99 -0.18 24.77
CA SER A 69 -9.57 -0.28 25.08
C SER A 69 -8.73 -1.02 24.03
N HIS A 70 -9.37 -1.68 23.06
CA HIS A 70 -8.71 -2.41 21.97
C HIS A 70 -8.72 -1.61 20.65
N THR A 71 -9.23 -0.38 20.65
CA THR A 71 -9.24 0.48 19.46
C THR A 71 -7.81 0.79 19.02
N THR A 72 -7.56 0.63 17.71
CA THR A 72 -6.27 0.92 17.08
C THR A 72 -5.94 2.41 17.10
N ILE A 73 -4.66 2.76 17.00
CA ILE A 73 -4.24 4.16 16.85
C ILE A 73 -4.81 4.73 15.54
N GLN A 74 -4.88 3.95 14.46
CA GLN A 74 -5.56 4.34 13.23
C GLN A 74 -7.00 4.82 13.49
N ALA A 75 -7.82 4.01 14.17
CA ALA A 75 -9.21 4.34 14.45
C ALA A 75 -9.35 5.52 15.44
N LEU A 76 -8.43 5.65 16.40
CA LEU A 76 -8.37 6.80 17.31
C LEU A 76 -8.04 8.11 16.56
N LEU A 77 -7.07 8.08 15.64
CA LEU A 77 -6.73 9.24 14.78
C LEU A 77 -7.89 9.61 13.86
N ALA A 78 -8.60 8.60 13.30
CA ALA A 78 -9.77 8.84 12.47
C ALA A 78 -10.90 9.49 13.28
N ALA A 79 -11.14 9.01 14.50
CA ALA A 79 -12.12 9.60 15.41
C ALA A 79 -11.78 11.05 15.76
N ASP A 80 -10.52 11.32 16.13
CA ASP A 80 -10.03 12.67 16.41
C ASP A 80 -10.20 13.60 15.21
N LEU A 81 -9.83 13.14 14.01
CA LEU A 81 -9.93 13.92 12.80
C LEU A 81 -11.38 14.22 12.41
N ALA A 82 -12.31 13.26 12.55
CA ALA A 82 -13.73 13.47 12.29
C ALA A 82 -14.34 14.49 13.27
N LEU A 83 -14.04 14.34 14.57
CA LEU A 83 -14.58 15.19 15.63
C LEU A 83 -13.97 16.60 15.66
N ASP A 84 -12.77 16.81 15.10
CA ASP A 84 -12.10 18.10 15.11
C ASP A 84 -12.78 19.13 14.19
N LYS A 85 -13.65 19.95 14.77
CA LYS A 85 -14.27 21.11 14.10
C LYS A 85 -13.53 22.43 14.37
N SER A 86 -12.31 22.37 14.90
CA SER A 86 -11.56 23.57 15.27
C SER A 86 -11.17 24.39 14.04
N ALA A 87 -11.22 25.72 14.17
CA ALA A 87 -10.71 26.62 13.15
C ALA A 87 -9.20 26.44 12.92
N ASN A 88 -8.47 25.91 13.92
CA ASN A 88 -7.04 25.65 13.83
C ASN A 88 -6.72 24.56 12.79
N ALA A 89 -7.53 23.52 12.65
CA ALA A 89 -7.25 22.44 11.70
C ALA A 89 -7.65 22.79 10.25
N VAL A 90 -8.45 23.84 10.04
CA VAL A 90 -8.99 24.20 8.71
C VAL A 90 -7.92 24.38 7.63
N PRO A 91 -6.78 25.08 7.86
CA PRO A 91 -5.77 25.27 6.83
C PRO A 91 -5.15 23.96 6.34
N TRP A 92 -4.89 23.00 7.24
CA TRP A 92 -4.38 21.68 6.87
C TRP A 92 -5.45 20.80 6.23
N LYS A 93 -6.65 20.74 6.80
CA LYS A 93 -7.76 19.98 6.21
C LYS A 93 -8.12 20.44 4.79
N ALA A 94 -7.93 21.72 4.48
CA ALA A 94 -8.23 22.29 3.16
C ALA A 94 -7.28 21.84 2.04
N VAL A 95 -6.15 21.20 2.35
CA VAL A 95 -5.19 20.71 1.36
C VAL A 95 -5.16 19.19 1.24
N LEU A 96 -5.86 18.48 2.14
CA LEU A 96 -6.06 17.04 2.08
C LEU A 96 -6.85 16.63 0.83
N PRO A 97 -6.77 15.35 0.40
CA PRO A 97 -7.57 14.81 -0.68
C PRO A 97 -9.06 15.02 -0.40
N LYS A 98 -9.84 15.17 -1.45
CA LYS A 98 -11.30 15.20 -1.35
C LYS A 98 -11.83 13.77 -1.34
N MET A 99 -13.07 13.61 -0.88
CA MET A 99 -13.76 12.32 -0.95
C MET A 99 -13.80 11.75 -2.39
N SER A 100 -13.98 12.60 -3.40
CA SER A 100 -13.94 12.20 -4.81
C SER A 100 -12.60 11.61 -5.25
N ASP A 101 -11.49 12.05 -4.64
CA ASP A 101 -10.16 11.51 -4.94
C ASP A 101 -10.06 10.06 -4.41
N PHE A 102 -10.60 9.81 -3.22
CA PHE A 102 -10.67 8.45 -2.66
C PHE A 102 -11.67 7.56 -3.40
N GLU A 103 -12.81 8.09 -3.84
CA GLU A 103 -13.77 7.34 -4.65
C GLU A 103 -13.11 6.81 -5.93
N VAL A 104 -12.25 7.61 -6.57
CA VAL A 104 -11.49 7.18 -7.75
C VAL A 104 -10.40 6.17 -7.36
N GLY A 105 -9.54 6.52 -6.41
CA GLY A 105 -8.29 5.78 -6.17
C GLY A 105 -8.43 4.54 -5.28
N MET A 106 -9.28 4.57 -4.26
CA MET A 106 -9.29 3.56 -3.19
C MET A 106 -10.26 2.43 -3.50
N PRO A 107 -9.80 1.17 -3.68
CA PRO A 107 -10.69 0.05 -4.01
C PRO A 107 -11.80 -0.19 -2.98
N MET A 108 -11.61 0.17 -1.71
CA MET A 108 -12.65 0.15 -0.68
C MET A 108 -13.90 0.96 -1.06
N MET A 109 -13.74 2.02 -1.84
CA MET A 109 -14.82 2.89 -2.31
C MET A 109 -15.43 2.43 -3.64
N TRP A 110 -14.87 1.40 -4.27
CA TRP A 110 -15.35 0.96 -5.58
C TRP A 110 -16.63 0.14 -5.48
N PRO A 111 -17.47 0.15 -6.53
CA PRO A 111 -18.57 -0.81 -6.65
C PRO A 111 -18.10 -2.26 -6.55
N LYS A 112 -18.94 -3.13 -5.97
CA LYS A 112 -18.63 -4.57 -5.81
C LYS A 112 -18.18 -5.23 -7.12
N ALA A 113 -18.79 -4.89 -8.24
CA ALA A 113 -18.43 -5.46 -9.55
C ALA A 113 -16.97 -5.18 -9.96
N LEU A 114 -16.39 -4.05 -9.54
CA LEU A 114 -14.97 -3.76 -9.75
C LEU A 114 -14.09 -4.51 -8.76
N LYS A 115 -14.47 -4.52 -7.47
CA LYS A 115 -13.75 -5.27 -6.42
C LYS A 115 -13.65 -6.76 -6.74
N ASP A 116 -14.70 -7.34 -7.31
CA ASP A 116 -14.74 -8.76 -7.70
C ASP A 116 -13.71 -9.09 -8.80
N LEU A 117 -13.25 -8.09 -9.57
CA LEU A 117 -12.29 -8.23 -10.66
C LEU A 117 -10.84 -7.88 -10.28
N LEU A 118 -10.59 -7.50 -9.02
CA LEU A 118 -9.22 -7.41 -8.49
C LEU A 118 -8.55 -8.81 -8.52
N PRO A 119 -7.20 -8.87 -8.59
CA PRO A 119 -6.48 -10.12 -8.35
C PRO A 119 -6.87 -10.73 -6.99
N LEU A 120 -6.80 -12.06 -6.87
CA LEU A 120 -7.35 -12.81 -5.74
C LEU A 120 -6.79 -12.34 -4.39
N GLU A 121 -5.47 -12.19 -4.28
CA GLU A 121 -4.83 -11.76 -3.04
C GLU A 121 -5.22 -10.33 -2.60
N PRO A 122 -5.04 -9.28 -3.42
CA PRO A 122 -5.50 -7.95 -3.05
C PRO A 122 -7.01 -7.89 -2.78
N ARG A 123 -7.84 -8.70 -3.45
CA ARG A 123 -9.26 -8.81 -3.13
C ARG A 123 -9.50 -9.39 -1.73
N ASN A 124 -8.77 -10.44 -1.35
CA ASN A 124 -8.87 -11.03 -0.01
C ASN A 124 -8.41 -10.04 1.07
N LEU A 125 -7.32 -9.31 0.81
CA LEU A 125 -6.82 -8.26 1.70
C LEU A 125 -7.86 -7.13 1.85
N LEU A 126 -8.46 -6.69 0.73
CA LEU A 126 -9.51 -5.68 0.75
C LEU A 126 -10.70 -6.09 1.63
N LEU A 127 -11.16 -7.35 1.54
CA LEU A 127 -12.25 -7.85 2.38
C LEU A 127 -11.88 -7.82 3.88
N LYS A 128 -10.63 -8.13 4.23
CA LYS A 128 -10.14 -8.01 5.62
C LYS A 128 -10.16 -6.54 6.07
N ARG A 129 -9.69 -5.62 5.22
CA ARG A 129 -9.68 -4.17 5.50
C ARG A 129 -11.08 -3.59 5.66
N GLU A 130 -12.01 -3.95 4.78
CA GLU A 130 -13.42 -3.53 4.87
C GLU A 130 -14.06 -4.01 6.17
N LYS A 131 -13.73 -5.23 6.62
CA LYS A 131 -14.19 -5.73 7.91
C LYS A 131 -13.62 -4.92 9.06
N THR A 132 -12.31 -4.67 9.08
CA THR A 132 -11.67 -3.83 10.11
C THR A 132 -12.30 -2.45 10.17
N PHE A 133 -12.47 -1.79 9.02
CA PHE A 133 -13.13 -0.50 8.94
C PHE A 133 -14.57 -0.55 9.47
N GLN A 134 -15.32 -1.61 9.15
CA GLN A 134 -16.70 -1.75 9.63
C GLN A 134 -16.74 -1.94 11.17
N ASP A 135 -15.81 -2.69 11.74
CA ASP A 135 -15.68 -2.87 13.18
C ASP A 135 -15.32 -1.53 13.86
N ASP A 136 -14.34 -0.79 13.32
CA ASP A 136 -13.95 0.55 13.78
C ASP A 136 -15.12 1.54 13.74
N TRP A 137 -15.86 1.58 12.62
CA TRP A 137 -17.04 2.41 12.46
C TRP A 137 -18.13 2.06 13.48
N ASN A 138 -18.39 0.77 13.71
CA ASN A 138 -19.41 0.34 14.66
C ASN A 138 -19.11 0.83 16.08
N ASP A 139 -17.86 0.70 16.51
CA ASP A 139 -17.41 1.19 17.82
C ASP A 139 -17.45 2.71 17.90
N PHE A 140 -16.99 3.40 16.86
CA PHE A 140 -17.03 4.85 16.78
C PHE A 140 -18.45 5.41 16.80
N ASN A 141 -19.35 4.90 15.95
CA ASN A 141 -20.73 5.34 15.85
C ASN A 141 -21.51 5.08 17.15
N LYS A 142 -21.19 4.00 17.87
CA LYS A 142 -21.76 3.76 19.20
C LYS A 142 -21.34 4.82 20.22
N ALA A 143 -20.10 5.30 20.15
CA ALA A 143 -19.58 6.35 21.02
C ALA A 143 -20.01 7.77 20.59
N PHE A 144 -20.14 8.02 19.29
CA PHE A 144 -20.37 9.33 18.67
C PHE A 144 -21.45 9.26 17.57
N PRO A 145 -22.72 8.99 17.91
CA PRO A 145 -23.79 8.71 16.94
C PRO A 145 -24.21 9.90 16.07
N ASP A 146 -23.79 11.12 16.44
CA ASP A 146 -24.11 12.35 15.70
C ASP A 146 -23.16 12.61 14.52
N VAL A 147 -22.08 11.84 14.40
CA VAL A 147 -21.11 11.97 13.31
C VAL A 147 -21.55 11.12 12.12
N PRO A 148 -21.74 11.69 10.92
CA PRO A 148 -22.15 10.91 9.75
C PRO A 148 -21.13 9.87 9.31
N TYR A 149 -21.61 8.77 8.72
CA TYR A 149 -20.79 7.70 8.16
C TYR A 149 -19.73 8.22 7.19
N ASP A 150 -20.12 9.08 6.24
CA ASP A 150 -19.20 9.61 5.22
C ASP A 150 -18.09 10.47 5.83
N GLU A 151 -18.36 11.13 6.97
CA GLU A 151 -17.38 11.98 7.64
C GLU A 151 -16.32 11.14 8.34
N TYR A 152 -16.72 10.07 9.02
CA TYR A 152 -15.77 9.12 9.59
C TYR A 152 -15.02 8.34 8.52
N THR A 153 -15.71 7.92 7.45
CA THR A 153 -15.09 7.23 6.30
C THR A 153 -13.99 8.09 5.69
N TYR A 154 -14.27 9.37 5.45
CA TYR A 154 -13.29 10.34 4.99
C TYR A 154 -12.09 10.43 5.93
N ALA A 155 -12.34 10.56 7.25
CA ALA A 155 -11.27 10.67 8.23
C ALA A 155 -10.40 9.40 8.29
N TRP A 156 -11.01 8.22 8.24
CA TRP A 156 -10.33 6.93 8.23
C TRP A 156 -9.44 6.77 6.99
N LEU A 157 -9.94 7.14 5.82
CA LEU A 157 -9.18 7.12 4.56
C LEU A 157 -8.01 8.12 4.55
N VAL A 158 -8.20 9.32 5.13
CA VAL A 158 -7.09 10.27 5.33
C VAL A 158 -6.01 9.64 6.19
N VAL A 159 -6.38 9.01 7.31
CA VAL A 159 -5.40 8.36 8.19
C VAL A 159 -4.69 7.23 7.46
N ASN A 160 -5.43 6.33 6.79
CA ASN A 160 -4.86 5.20 6.05
C ASN A 160 -3.80 5.62 5.03
N THR A 161 -4.05 6.73 4.33
CA THR A 161 -3.23 7.14 3.19
C THR A 161 -2.11 8.11 3.55
N ARG A 162 -2.05 8.65 4.78
CA ARG A 162 -1.19 9.81 5.13
C ARG A 162 -0.46 9.71 6.46
N THR A 163 -0.54 8.57 7.14
CA THR A 163 0.21 8.39 8.39
C THR A 163 1.66 8.01 8.15
N PHE A 164 2.50 8.41 9.08
CA PHE A 164 3.91 8.04 9.19
C PHE A 164 4.11 7.18 10.43
N TYR A 165 5.14 6.34 10.40
CA TYR A 165 5.57 5.57 11.57
C TYR A 165 6.05 6.50 12.70
N ASN A 166 5.44 6.41 13.88
CA ASN A 166 5.70 7.23 15.07
C ASN A 166 5.79 6.37 16.34
N GLU A 167 7.01 6.13 16.80
CA GLU A 167 7.28 5.39 18.04
C GLU A 167 7.43 6.31 19.25
N SER A 168 6.72 5.95 20.32
CA SER A 168 6.82 6.54 21.65
C SER A 168 6.66 5.43 22.70
N PRO A 169 7.01 5.68 23.98
CA PRO A 169 6.77 4.71 25.04
C PRO A 169 5.31 4.22 25.12
N GLU A 170 4.34 5.06 24.78
CA GLU A 170 2.93 4.73 24.76
C GLU A 170 2.54 3.88 23.55
N THR A 171 3.09 4.17 22.37
CA THR A 171 2.78 3.41 21.14
C THR A 171 3.45 2.04 21.10
N LEU A 172 4.45 1.76 21.95
CA LEU A 172 5.04 0.41 22.13
C LEU A 172 4.02 -0.66 22.57
N LYS A 173 2.86 -0.25 23.09
CA LYS A 173 1.76 -1.16 23.48
C LYS A 173 0.97 -1.68 22.28
N TYR A 174 1.18 -1.11 21.10
CA TYR A 174 0.50 -1.43 19.86
C TYR A 174 1.44 -2.18 18.90
N PRO A 175 0.88 -2.96 17.95
CA PRO A 175 1.65 -3.50 16.82
C PRO A 175 2.46 -2.40 16.14
N TRP A 176 3.63 -2.74 15.61
CA TRP A 176 4.52 -1.73 15.04
C TRP A 176 3.87 -1.02 13.83
N GLU A 177 3.02 -1.72 13.08
CA GLU A 177 2.26 -1.21 11.94
C GLU A 177 1.23 -0.15 12.33
N ASP A 178 0.76 -0.18 13.58
CA ASP A 178 -0.25 0.76 14.10
C ASP A 178 0.39 1.93 14.86
N ARG A 179 1.73 2.04 14.88
CA ARG A 179 2.42 3.19 15.49
C ARG A 179 2.38 4.37 14.53
N LEU A 180 1.25 5.08 14.49
CA LEU A 180 0.94 6.04 13.44
C LEU A 180 0.89 7.50 13.95
N ALA A 181 1.27 8.43 13.08
CA ALA A 181 1.01 9.87 13.23
C ALA A 181 0.71 10.54 11.90
N LEU A 182 -0.17 11.54 11.90
CA LEU A 182 -0.36 12.47 10.79
C LEU A 182 0.57 13.66 10.97
N ILE A 183 1.33 13.97 9.92
CA ILE A 183 2.41 14.94 9.96
C ILE A 183 2.16 15.99 8.88
N PRO A 184 1.59 17.15 9.25
CA PRO A 184 1.25 18.18 8.29
C PRO A 184 2.46 18.64 7.47
N VAL A 185 2.23 18.92 6.18
CA VAL A 185 3.25 19.29 5.18
C VAL A 185 4.09 18.09 4.73
N ALA A 186 4.54 17.22 5.63
CA ALA A 186 5.21 15.98 5.28
C ALA A 186 4.29 15.04 4.48
N ASP A 187 3.00 15.01 4.83
CA ASP A 187 1.96 14.26 4.13
C ASP A 187 1.70 14.71 2.69
N LEU A 188 2.30 15.82 2.23
CA LEU A 188 2.17 16.31 0.85
C LEU A 188 3.32 15.87 -0.07
N PHE A 189 4.35 15.20 0.45
CA PHE A 189 5.38 14.61 -0.39
C PHE A 189 4.78 13.39 -1.12
N ASN A 190 4.94 13.35 -2.43
CA ASN A 190 4.52 12.21 -3.24
C ASN A 190 5.52 11.05 -3.13
N HIS A 191 5.06 9.87 -3.52
CA HIS A 191 5.90 8.67 -3.57
C HIS A 191 6.82 8.65 -4.79
N ALA A 192 8.06 8.24 -4.57
CA ALA A 192 8.92 7.60 -5.57
C ALA A 192 9.77 6.51 -4.87
N ASP A 193 10.34 5.57 -5.63
CA ASP A 193 11.14 4.47 -5.08
C ASP A 193 12.32 4.98 -4.24
N ALA A 194 12.93 6.07 -4.70
CA ALA A 194 13.95 6.83 -4.01
C ALA A 194 13.48 8.28 -3.83
N GLY A 195 13.89 8.89 -2.73
CA GLY A 195 13.58 10.27 -2.43
C GLY A 195 14.23 10.71 -1.13
N CYS A 196 13.78 11.85 -0.63
CA CYS A 196 14.29 12.46 0.58
C CYS A 196 14.26 11.46 1.75
N LYS A 197 15.30 11.53 2.59
CA LYS A 197 15.40 10.73 3.80
C LYS A 197 14.40 11.26 4.82
N VAL A 198 13.57 10.37 5.35
CA VAL A 198 12.63 10.67 6.43
C VAL A 198 13.10 9.98 7.69
N TYR A 199 13.22 10.73 8.79
CA TYR A 199 13.45 10.15 10.11
C TYR A 199 12.80 10.99 11.21
N TYR A 200 12.67 10.40 12.38
CA TYR A 200 12.14 11.06 13.57
C TYR A 200 13.21 11.09 14.66
N SER A 201 13.17 12.12 15.51
CA SER A 201 14.00 12.28 16.68
C SER A 201 13.18 12.94 17.81
N PRO A 202 13.73 13.11 19.03
CA PRO A 202 13.05 13.87 20.09
C PRO A 202 12.67 15.31 19.68
N GLU A 203 13.35 15.87 18.68
CA GLU A 203 13.10 17.20 18.13
C GLU A 203 12.00 17.25 17.07
N GLY A 204 11.45 16.09 16.68
CA GLY A 204 10.35 15.98 15.73
C GLY A 204 10.68 15.13 14.50
N TYR A 205 9.98 15.40 13.39
CA TYR A 205 10.24 14.76 12.10
C TYR A 205 11.09 15.62 11.20
N HIS A 206 11.92 14.95 10.42
CA HIS A 206 12.92 15.56 9.57
C HIS A 206 12.81 14.96 8.17
N ILE A 207 12.85 15.83 7.15
CA ILE A 207 13.00 15.43 5.75
C ILE A 207 14.26 16.10 5.21
N ILE A 208 15.20 15.27 4.76
CA ILE A 208 16.50 15.69 4.25
C ILE A 208 16.60 15.30 2.77
N ALA A 209 17.09 16.23 1.95
CA ALA A 209 17.35 15.98 0.53
C ALA A 209 18.36 14.84 0.37
N ASP A 210 17.98 13.81 -0.37
CA ASP A 210 18.81 12.64 -0.71
C ASP A 210 19.84 12.92 -1.81
N ARG A 211 19.59 13.95 -2.61
CA ARG A 211 20.42 14.38 -3.74
C ARG A 211 20.31 15.89 -3.96
N ASP A 212 21.03 16.39 -4.95
CA ASP A 212 20.83 17.74 -5.46
C ASP A 212 19.49 17.84 -6.20
N TYR A 213 18.76 18.93 -5.96
CA TYR A 213 17.51 19.27 -6.66
C TYR A 213 17.62 20.63 -7.35
N GLU A 214 17.08 20.73 -8.56
CA GLU A 214 16.95 21.99 -9.28
C GLU A 214 15.69 22.75 -8.85
N LYS A 215 15.72 24.09 -8.94
CA LYS A 215 14.52 24.90 -8.73
C LYS A 215 13.37 24.43 -9.63
N GLY A 216 12.22 24.17 -9.03
CA GLY A 216 11.00 23.72 -9.70
C GLY A 216 10.87 22.20 -9.80
N GLU A 217 11.91 21.45 -9.43
CA GLU A 217 11.86 19.99 -9.35
C GLU A 217 11.01 19.54 -8.16
N GLU A 218 10.32 18.42 -8.31
CA GLU A 218 9.53 17.82 -7.24
C GLU A 218 10.40 16.96 -6.32
N LEU A 219 10.18 17.11 -5.01
CA LEU A 219 10.78 16.27 -3.99
C LEU A 219 9.80 15.15 -3.62
N PHE A 220 10.33 13.95 -3.54
CA PHE A 220 9.59 12.74 -3.20
C PHE A 220 10.08 12.17 -1.87
N ILE A 221 9.28 11.31 -1.27
CA ILE A 221 9.72 10.38 -0.23
C ILE A 221 9.37 8.95 -0.68
N SER A 222 10.07 7.95 -0.14
CA SER A 222 9.65 6.56 -0.31
C SER A 222 8.62 6.23 0.78
N TYR A 223 7.40 5.88 0.40
CA TYR A 223 6.38 5.44 1.36
C TYR A 223 6.75 4.07 1.92
N SER A 224 7.25 3.20 1.04
CA SER A 224 7.57 1.80 1.32
C SER A 224 8.03 1.11 0.04
N THR A 225 8.75 -0.01 0.16
CA THR A 225 9.03 -0.95 -0.93
C THR A 225 7.93 -2.01 -1.04
N HIS A 226 6.76 -1.60 -1.51
CA HIS A 226 5.58 -2.48 -1.62
C HIS A 226 5.16 -2.70 -3.08
N SER A 227 4.37 -3.74 -3.31
CA SER A 227 3.83 -4.06 -4.63
C SER A 227 2.81 -3.02 -5.09
N ASN A 228 2.52 -3.00 -6.39
CA ASN A 228 1.48 -2.13 -6.93
C ASN A 228 0.08 -2.49 -6.44
N ASP A 229 -0.14 -3.76 -6.05
CA ASP A 229 -1.38 -4.18 -5.38
C ASP A 229 -1.54 -3.50 -4.02
N TYR A 230 -0.47 -3.44 -3.23
CA TYR A 230 -0.46 -2.73 -1.95
C TYR A 230 -0.65 -1.22 -2.15
N ASN A 231 0.10 -0.61 -3.09
CA ASN A 231 0.00 0.82 -3.35
C ASN A 231 -1.42 1.23 -3.77
N LEU A 232 -2.09 0.40 -4.57
CA LEU A 232 -3.48 0.64 -4.94
C LEU A 232 -4.42 0.54 -3.73
N LEU A 233 -4.29 -0.50 -2.92
CA LEU A 233 -5.19 -0.75 -1.80
C LEU A 233 -5.05 0.27 -0.68
N GLU A 234 -3.81 0.63 -0.33
CA GLU A 234 -3.52 1.42 0.88
C GLU A 234 -3.35 2.92 0.58
N TYR A 235 -2.93 3.28 -0.65
CA TYR A 235 -2.68 4.67 -1.06
C TYR A 235 -3.52 5.15 -2.26
N GLY A 236 -4.19 4.25 -2.98
CA GLY A 236 -5.10 4.61 -4.07
C GLY A 236 -4.42 5.00 -5.38
N PHE A 237 -3.20 4.55 -5.62
CA PHE A 237 -2.48 4.79 -6.87
C PHE A 237 -1.63 3.60 -7.31
N ILE A 238 -1.24 3.59 -8.58
CA ILE A 238 -0.37 2.57 -9.17
C ILE A 238 0.79 3.28 -9.89
N PRO A 239 2.04 3.20 -9.39
CA PRO A 239 3.22 3.64 -10.14
C PRO A 239 3.29 3.00 -11.53
N ASP A 240 3.78 3.73 -12.53
CA ASP A 240 4.07 3.15 -13.85
C ASP A 240 5.23 2.16 -13.77
N GLU A 241 6.30 2.57 -13.07
CA GLU A 241 7.46 1.75 -12.76
C GLU A 241 7.55 1.56 -11.24
N ASN A 242 7.73 0.32 -10.80
CA ASN A 242 7.96 -0.04 -9.40
C ASN A 242 8.90 -1.26 -9.36
N PRO A 243 10.18 -1.09 -8.99
CA PRO A 243 11.16 -2.17 -8.85
C PRO A 243 10.80 -3.21 -7.79
N SER A 244 9.93 -2.86 -6.84
CA SER A 244 9.42 -3.75 -5.78
C SER A 244 8.07 -4.37 -6.15
N ASP A 245 7.58 -4.21 -7.38
CA ASP A 245 6.34 -4.84 -7.79
C ASP A 245 6.48 -6.36 -7.89
N ASP A 246 5.42 -7.06 -7.46
CA ASP A 246 5.32 -8.50 -7.48
C ASP A 246 3.89 -8.91 -7.86
N VAL A 247 3.74 -10.15 -8.30
CA VAL A 247 2.47 -10.73 -8.72
C VAL A 247 2.29 -12.06 -8.01
N TYR A 248 1.13 -12.19 -7.39
CA TYR A 248 0.67 -13.42 -6.78
C TYR A 248 -0.06 -14.28 -7.83
N ILE A 249 0.31 -15.55 -7.96
CA ILE A 249 -0.28 -16.49 -8.92
C ILE A 249 -1.43 -17.32 -8.34
N ASP A 250 -1.97 -16.91 -7.20
CA ASP A 250 -3.05 -17.57 -6.49
C ASP A 250 -4.29 -17.81 -7.37
N ASP A 251 -4.65 -16.87 -8.24
CA ASP A 251 -5.79 -17.00 -9.17
C ASP A 251 -5.71 -18.25 -10.07
N VAL A 252 -4.50 -18.65 -10.46
CA VAL A 252 -4.28 -19.82 -11.32
C VAL A 252 -3.91 -21.08 -10.51
N ILE A 253 -3.31 -20.92 -9.33
CA ILE A 253 -2.90 -22.04 -8.46
C ILE A 253 -4.08 -22.62 -7.67
N PHE A 254 -4.92 -21.78 -7.05
CA PHE A 254 -6.01 -22.24 -6.17
C PHE A 254 -6.97 -23.23 -6.84
N PRO A 255 -7.41 -23.02 -8.10
CA PRO A 255 -8.29 -23.96 -8.79
C PRO A 255 -7.66 -25.34 -9.04
N LYS A 256 -6.32 -25.45 -8.97
CA LYS A 256 -5.58 -26.71 -9.21
C LYS A 256 -5.40 -27.55 -7.95
N LEU A 257 -5.59 -26.96 -6.77
CA LEU A 257 -5.40 -27.65 -5.50
C LEU A 257 -6.64 -28.47 -5.13
N GLY A 258 -6.45 -29.77 -4.92
CA GLY A 258 -7.45 -30.63 -4.29
C GLY A 258 -7.60 -30.35 -2.79
N GLU A 259 -8.71 -30.78 -2.19
CA GLU A 259 -9.00 -30.52 -0.76
C GLU A 259 -7.92 -31.08 0.19
N SER A 260 -7.34 -32.25 -0.12
CA SER A 260 -6.24 -32.81 0.67
C SER A 260 -4.96 -31.98 0.58
N GLN A 261 -4.67 -31.39 -0.59
CA GLN A 261 -3.51 -30.53 -0.78
C GLN A 261 -3.70 -29.20 -0.04
N LYS A 262 -4.91 -28.60 -0.09
CA LYS A 262 -5.23 -27.39 0.67
C LYS A 262 -5.06 -27.61 2.17
N ALA A 263 -5.59 -28.72 2.70
CA ALA A 263 -5.45 -29.05 4.12
C ALA A 263 -3.98 -29.26 4.53
N GLU A 264 -3.15 -29.85 3.66
CA GLU A 264 -1.72 -30.03 3.94
C GLU A 264 -0.96 -28.70 3.93
N LEU A 265 -1.27 -27.80 2.99
CA LEU A 265 -0.69 -26.46 2.92
C LEU A 265 -1.11 -25.61 4.12
N GLU A 266 -2.40 -25.65 4.50
CA GLU A 266 -2.92 -24.92 5.66
C GLU A 266 -2.26 -25.39 6.96
N LYS A 267 -2.10 -26.70 7.15
CA LYS A 267 -1.40 -27.26 8.31
C LYS A 267 0.05 -26.75 8.46
N ARG A 268 0.67 -26.35 7.36
CA ARG A 268 2.07 -25.90 7.30
C ARG A 268 2.20 -24.38 7.13
N ASP A 269 1.09 -23.64 7.16
CA ASP A 269 1.06 -22.19 6.92
C ASP A 269 1.62 -21.79 5.54
N LEU A 270 1.25 -22.56 4.51
CA LEU A 270 1.67 -22.40 3.11
C LEU A 270 0.49 -22.29 2.13
N LEU A 271 -0.74 -22.15 2.63
CA LEU A 271 -1.92 -21.98 1.78
C LEU A 271 -2.12 -20.50 1.45
N GLY A 272 -2.06 -20.14 0.17
CA GLY A 272 -2.19 -18.74 -0.26
C GLY A 272 -0.87 -17.98 -0.33
N GLU A 273 -0.91 -16.82 -0.95
CA GLU A 273 0.19 -15.87 -1.05
C GLU A 273 1.40 -16.46 -1.81
N TYR A 274 1.22 -16.82 -3.07
CA TYR A 274 2.26 -17.37 -3.96
C TYR A 274 2.87 -16.29 -4.89
N PRO A 275 3.89 -15.52 -4.46
CA PRO A 275 4.52 -14.49 -5.30
C PRO A 275 5.42 -15.06 -6.40
N LEU A 276 5.78 -14.21 -7.38
CA LEU A 276 6.72 -14.54 -8.45
C LEU A 276 8.13 -13.96 -8.24
N GLY A 277 8.30 -12.97 -7.37
CA GLY A 277 9.60 -12.39 -7.04
C GLY A 277 10.58 -13.44 -6.52
N GLU A 278 11.79 -13.54 -7.10
CA GLU A 278 12.79 -14.57 -6.72
C GLU A 278 13.60 -14.23 -5.46
N ALA A 279 13.48 -12.99 -4.95
CA ALA A 279 14.32 -12.45 -3.89
C ALA A 279 13.75 -12.63 -2.46
N THR A 280 12.63 -13.34 -2.32
CA THR A 280 11.78 -13.34 -1.13
C THR A 280 11.72 -14.73 -0.49
N GLU A 281 11.61 -14.80 0.85
CA GLU A 281 11.29 -16.06 1.56
C GLU A 281 9.93 -16.58 1.09
N GLU A 282 9.06 -15.68 0.69
CA GLU A 282 7.74 -15.92 0.14
C GLU A 282 7.81 -16.69 -1.20
N PHE A 283 8.88 -16.55 -1.99
CA PHE A 283 9.08 -17.41 -3.17
C PHE A 283 9.26 -18.89 -2.83
N HIS A 284 9.80 -19.18 -1.64
CA HIS A 284 9.86 -20.55 -1.13
C HIS A 284 8.46 -21.16 -1.03
N ARG A 285 7.45 -20.36 -0.68
CA ARG A 285 6.05 -20.79 -0.65
C ARG A 285 5.54 -21.16 -2.04
N THR A 286 5.84 -20.35 -3.05
CA THR A 286 5.54 -20.66 -4.47
C THR A 286 6.24 -21.94 -4.93
N GLN A 287 7.52 -22.10 -4.63
CA GLN A 287 8.29 -23.31 -4.95
C GLN A 287 7.73 -24.56 -4.26
N ALA A 288 7.22 -24.43 -3.02
CA ALA A 288 6.61 -25.51 -2.28
C ALA A 288 5.29 -25.98 -2.94
N VAL A 289 4.37 -25.05 -3.26
CA VAL A 289 3.09 -25.43 -3.88
C VAL A 289 3.30 -26.03 -5.27
N LEU A 290 4.25 -25.53 -6.05
CA LEU A 290 4.57 -26.10 -7.37
C LEU A 290 5.12 -27.53 -7.26
N ARG A 291 5.93 -27.84 -6.25
CA ARG A 291 6.39 -29.22 -5.97
C ARG A 291 5.24 -30.13 -5.55
N LEU A 292 4.30 -29.61 -4.75
CA LEU A 292 3.12 -30.36 -4.35
C LEU A 292 2.20 -30.68 -5.55
N LEU A 293 2.16 -29.79 -6.55
CA LEU A 293 1.34 -29.94 -7.77
C LEU A 293 2.02 -30.76 -8.88
N SER A 294 3.34 -30.67 -9.02
CA SER A 294 4.10 -31.29 -10.12
C SER A 294 4.91 -32.52 -9.72
N GLY A 295 5.03 -32.80 -8.42
CA GLY A 295 5.84 -33.86 -7.86
C GLY A 295 5.09 -34.76 -6.88
N THR A 296 5.85 -35.41 -6.02
CA THR A 296 5.36 -36.29 -4.96
C THR A 296 5.36 -35.58 -3.61
N VAL A 297 4.50 -36.03 -2.69
CA VAL A 297 4.47 -35.53 -1.30
C VAL A 297 5.86 -35.64 -0.65
N LYS A 298 6.63 -36.69 -0.97
CA LYS A 298 8.00 -36.87 -0.47
C LYS A 298 8.96 -35.79 -0.97
N GLU A 299 8.84 -35.34 -2.22
CA GLU A 299 9.69 -34.26 -2.76
C GLU A 299 9.29 -32.91 -2.16
N PHE A 300 7.99 -32.67 -1.96
CA PHE A 300 7.49 -31.53 -1.21
C PHE A 300 8.04 -31.50 0.23
N ASP A 301 7.96 -32.61 0.96
CA ASP A 301 8.48 -32.71 2.34
C ASP A 301 9.99 -32.46 2.40
N ARG A 302 10.76 -33.07 1.49
CA ARG A 302 12.21 -32.86 1.42
C ARG A 302 12.58 -31.41 1.12
N PHE A 303 11.83 -30.74 0.25
CA PHE A 303 12.06 -29.33 -0.05
C PHE A 303 11.88 -28.46 1.19
N LEU A 304 10.76 -28.63 1.93
CA LEU A 304 10.54 -27.87 3.16
C LEU A 304 11.57 -28.15 4.26
N ASN A 305 12.15 -29.35 4.28
CA ASN A 305 13.21 -29.71 5.22
C ASN A 305 14.62 -29.27 4.75
N GLY A 306 14.74 -28.63 3.58
CA GLY A 306 16.03 -28.25 3.01
C GLY A 306 16.87 -29.44 2.52
N GLU A 307 16.25 -30.59 2.23
CA GLU A 307 16.89 -31.85 1.84
C GLU A 307 16.80 -32.12 0.32
N GLU A 308 16.27 -31.18 -0.45
CA GLU A 308 16.04 -31.29 -1.90
C GLU A 308 16.92 -30.29 -2.65
N HIS A 309 17.89 -30.80 -3.41
CA HIS A 309 18.87 -30.00 -4.18
C HIS A 309 19.03 -30.54 -5.61
N GLY A 310 18.07 -31.32 -6.09
CA GLY A 310 18.18 -32.07 -7.34
C GLY A 310 17.74 -31.23 -8.55
N GLN A 311 18.65 -30.99 -9.49
CA GLN A 311 18.35 -30.26 -10.73
C GLN A 311 17.19 -30.89 -11.53
N VAL A 312 17.02 -32.22 -11.48
CA VAL A 312 15.92 -32.92 -12.16
C VAL A 312 14.55 -32.51 -11.61
N VAL A 313 14.44 -32.38 -10.29
CA VAL A 313 13.19 -31.95 -9.64
C VAL A 313 12.93 -30.48 -9.95
N GLN A 314 13.97 -29.63 -9.86
CA GLN A 314 13.84 -28.21 -10.19
C GLN A 314 13.42 -28.00 -11.65
N ASN A 315 14.04 -28.69 -12.62
CA ASN A 315 13.65 -28.58 -14.04
C ASN A 315 12.18 -28.93 -14.28
N ARG A 316 11.66 -29.94 -13.56
CA ARG A 316 10.24 -30.31 -13.62
C ARG A 316 9.34 -29.22 -13.02
N VAL A 317 9.74 -28.65 -11.89
CA VAL A 317 9.05 -27.53 -11.24
C VAL A 317 9.02 -26.30 -12.15
N ASP A 318 10.15 -25.94 -12.75
CA ASP A 318 10.27 -24.80 -13.67
C ASP A 318 9.42 -25.00 -14.93
N THR A 319 9.42 -26.21 -15.49
CA THR A 319 8.54 -26.57 -16.62
C THR A 319 7.07 -26.44 -16.24
N TYR A 320 6.70 -26.85 -15.02
CA TYR A 320 5.34 -26.71 -14.52
C TYR A 320 4.96 -25.25 -14.25
N LEU A 321 5.88 -24.45 -13.71
CA LEU A 321 5.70 -23.00 -13.53
C LEU A 321 5.42 -22.33 -14.88
N LEU A 322 6.21 -22.59 -15.92
CA LEU A 322 5.97 -22.05 -17.26
C LEU A 322 4.56 -22.36 -17.76
N LYS A 323 4.09 -23.60 -17.58
CA LYS A 323 2.72 -23.99 -17.92
C LYS A 323 1.68 -23.20 -17.12
N VAL A 324 1.88 -23.06 -15.81
CA VAL A 324 0.99 -22.28 -14.93
C VAL A 324 0.93 -20.81 -15.36
N LEU A 325 2.08 -20.22 -15.74
CA LEU A 325 2.15 -18.84 -16.20
C LEU A 325 1.48 -18.63 -17.56
N ASP A 326 1.69 -19.55 -18.51
CA ASP A 326 0.99 -19.53 -19.81
C ASP A 326 -0.54 -19.61 -19.60
N GLU A 327 -1.01 -20.49 -18.71
CA GLU A 327 -2.43 -20.59 -18.33
C GLU A 327 -2.94 -19.34 -17.59
N PHE A 328 -2.09 -18.70 -16.76
CA PHE A 328 -2.47 -17.48 -16.06
C PHE A 328 -2.76 -16.35 -17.06
N LEU A 329 -1.92 -16.21 -18.08
CA LEU A 329 -2.12 -15.25 -19.17
C LEU A 329 -3.39 -15.52 -19.98
N SER A 330 -3.58 -16.77 -20.43
CA SER A 330 -4.68 -17.12 -21.34
C SER A 330 -6.04 -17.15 -20.66
N ASP A 331 -6.10 -17.69 -19.44
CA ASP A 331 -7.39 -18.06 -18.83
C ASP A 331 -7.84 -17.06 -17.76
N VAL A 332 -6.92 -16.30 -17.17
CA VAL A 332 -7.22 -15.31 -16.14
C VAL A 332 -6.99 -13.89 -16.65
N VAL A 333 -5.76 -13.51 -16.99
CA VAL A 333 -5.41 -12.12 -17.32
C VAL A 333 -6.21 -11.62 -18.52
N THR A 334 -6.19 -12.38 -19.63
CA THR A 334 -6.96 -12.03 -20.84
C THR A 334 -8.45 -11.87 -20.54
N LYS A 335 -9.02 -12.79 -19.75
CA LYS A 335 -10.43 -12.75 -19.38
C LYS A 335 -10.75 -11.55 -18.49
N ARG A 336 -9.90 -11.23 -17.51
CA ARG A 336 -10.09 -10.09 -16.62
C ARG A 336 -10.03 -8.77 -17.37
N LEU A 337 -9.07 -8.60 -18.28
CA LEU A 337 -9.00 -7.41 -19.14
C LEU A 337 -10.28 -7.25 -19.98
N GLN A 338 -10.79 -8.33 -20.57
CA GLN A 338 -12.06 -8.30 -21.32
C GLN A 338 -13.26 -7.96 -20.42
N GLU A 339 -13.33 -8.52 -19.21
CA GLU A 339 -14.40 -8.24 -18.25
C GLU A 339 -14.36 -6.78 -17.79
N VAL A 340 -13.16 -6.21 -17.56
CA VAL A 340 -12.98 -4.79 -17.18
C VAL A 340 -13.42 -3.85 -18.31
N ASP A 341 -13.04 -4.12 -19.56
CA ASP A 341 -13.45 -3.33 -20.74
C ASP A 341 -14.97 -3.35 -20.98
N ALA A 342 -15.57 -4.54 -20.79
CA ALA A 342 -17.01 -4.71 -20.91
C ALA A 342 -17.79 -4.02 -19.76
N LEU A 343 -17.18 -3.84 -18.59
CA LEU A 343 -17.85 -3.32 -17.41
C LEU A 343 -18.28 -1.85 -17.60
N LYS A 344 -19.54 -1.56 -17.29
CA LYS A 344 -20.11 -0.19 -17.35
C LYS A 344 -20.39 0.42 -15.99
N VAL A 345 -20.12 -0.33 -14.92
CA VAL A 345 -20.26 0.11 -13.53
C VAL A 345 -19.01 0.86 -13.09
N GLY A 346 -19.17 1.83 -12.18
CA GLY A 346 -18.08 2.63 -11.63
C GLY A 346 -17.68 3.82 -12.51
N LEU A 347 -16.66 4.55 -12.06
CA LEU A 347 -16.05 5.65 -12.81
C LEU A 347 -15.10 5.11 -13.88
N GLU A 348 -14.82 5.91 -14.90
CA GLU A 348 -13.89 5.53 -15.98
C GLU A 348 -12.46 5.36 -15.45
N GLU A 349 -12.08 6.23 -14.53
CA GLU A 349 -10.78 6.25 -13.87
C GLU A 349 -10.58 5.01 -12.98
N GLN A 350 -11.63 4.51 -12.32
CA GLN A 350 -11.59 3.26 -11.55
C GLN A 350 -11.31 2.06 -12.46
N ARG A 351 -12.05 1.97 -13.59
CA ARG A 351 -11.85 0.93 -14.60
C ARG A 351 -10.45 1.02 -15.21
N ALA A 352 -9.97 2.23 -15.47
CA ALA A 352 -8.63 2.46 -16.03
C ALA A 352 -7.52 2.02 -15.06
N LEU A 353 -7.64 2.30 -13.75
CA LEU A 353 -6.70 1.81 -12.73
C LEU A 353 -6.67 0.29 -12.67
N LEU A 354 -7.85 -0.35 -12.68
CA LEU A 354 -7.94 -1.81 -12.65
C LEU A 354 -7.37 -2.45 -13.93
N ALA A 355 -7.68 -1.89 -15.10
CA ALA A 355 -7.12 -2.32 -16.37
C ALA A 355 -5.59 -2.18 -16.38
N LYS A 356 -5.08 -1.02 -15.93
CA LYS A 356 -3.64 -0.77 -15.78
C LYS A 356 -2.98 -1.84 -14.93
N ARG A 357 -3.57 -2.22 -13.79
CA ARG A 357 -2.99 -3.26 -12.94
C ARG A 357 -2.89 -4.61 -13.66
N TRP A 358 -3.95 -5.04 -14.34
CA TRP A 358 -3.95 -6.30 -15.10
C TRP A 358 -2.95 -6.27 -16.26
N THR A 359 -2.74 -5.13 -16.92
CA THR A 359 -1.69 -4.97 -17.94
C THR A 359 -0.29 -5.08 -17.32
N GLN A 360 -0.02 -4.47 -16.16
CA GLN A 360 1.26 -4.65 -15.48
C GLN A 360 1.50 -6.12 -15.07
N ILE A 361 0.46 -6.81 -14.61
CA ILE A 361 0.51 -8.25 -14.31
C ILE A 361 0.89 -9.05 -15.56
N GLU A 362 0.25 -8.76 -16.71
CA GLU A 362 0.59 -9.37 -18.00
C GLU A 362 2.07 -9.18 -18.35
N GLU A 363 2.59 -7.97 -18.22
CA GLU A 363 3.99 -7.64 -18.52
C GLU A 363 4.97 -8.36 -17.59
N ILE A 364 4.68 -8.43 -16.29
CA ILE A 364 5.50 -9.15 -15.31
C ILE A 364 5.56 -10.64 -15.64
N ILE A 365 4.41 -11.26 -15.93
CA ILE A 365 4.34 -12.69 -16.27
C ILE A 365 5.09 -12.97 -17.57
N ASN A 366 4.91 -12.15 -18.61
CA ASN A 366 5.63 -12.31 -19.87
C ASN A 366 7.16 -12.22 -19.69
N ARG A 367 7.65 -11.24 -18.92
CA ARG A 367 9.07 -11.13 -18.58
C ARG A 367 9.58 -12.35 -17.83
N LYS A 368 8.79 -12.88 -16.88
CA LYS A 368 9.13 -14.08 -16.11
C LYS A 368 9.21 -15.31 -17.01
N ILE A 369 8.23 -15.51 -17.90
CA ILE A 369 8.26 -16.60 -18.89
C ILE A 369 9.52 -16.52 -19.77
N GLY A 370 9.85 -15.31 -20.25
CA GLY A 370 11.07 -15.07 -21.04
C GLY A 370 12.34 -15.51 -20.32
N SER A 371 12.53 -15.07 -19.07
CA SER A 371 13.73 -15.39 -18.28
C SER A 371 13.87 -16.89 -17.96
N TYR A 372 12.77 -17.61 -17.79
CA TYR A 372 12.81 -19.06 -17.60
C TYR A 372 13.12 -19.82 -18.90
N ARG A 373 12.58 -19.36 -20.04
CA ARG A 373 12.86 -19.97 -21.36
C ARG A 373 14.32 -19.76 -21.77
N GLU A 374 14.90 -18.60 -21.50
CA GLU A 374 16.33 -18.32 -21.73
C GLU A 374 17.22 -19.24 -20.88
N ARG A 375 16.95 -19.37 -19.57
CA ARG A 375 17.68 -20.28 -18.68
C ARG A 375 17.66 -21.75 -19.13
N GLN A 376 16.54 -22.20 -19.71
CA GLN A 376 16.42 -23.57 -20.25
C GLN A 376 17.24 -23.78 -21.53
N MET A 377 17.49 -22.73 -22.32
CA MET A 377 18.34 -22.81 -23.51
C MET A 377 19.82 -22.89 -23.11
N ASP A 378 20.25 -22.08 -22.13
CA ASP A 378 21.64 -22.04 -21.64
C ASP A 378 22.09 -23.34 -20.94
N THR A 379 21.15 -24.18 -20.49
CA THR A 379 21.43 -25.48 -19.87
C THR A 379 21.49 -26.65 -20.85
N LEU A 380 21.17 -26.40 -22.13
CA LEU A 380 21.24 -27.39 -23.22
C LEU A 380 22.51 -27.25 -24.08
N GLU A 381 23.27 -26.16 -23.92
CA GLU A 381 24.63 -25.96 -24.46
C GLU A 381 25.70 -26.43 -23.47
#